data_AF-A0A9X0B6L2-F1
#
_entry.id   AF-A0A9X0B6L2-F1
#
_cell.length_a   1.000
_cell.length_b   1.000
_cell.length_c   1.000
_cell.angle_alpha   90.00
_cell.angle_beta   90.00
_cell.angle_gamma   90.00
#
_symmetry.space_group_name_H-M   'P 1'
#
loop_
_entity.id
_entity.type
_entity.pdbx_description
1 polymer ?
#
loop_
_entity_poly.entity_id
_entity_poly.type
_entity_poly.pdbx_seq_one_letter_code
_entity_poly.pdbx_strand_id
1 'polypeptide(L)'
;MATWAYPPLPTEQLNRRADTALAQELEWLLQSLQESLVSLKEGLQECAALLAPQEPGSTLVLSSLRSESVKGFVTRIGTKVVKGDIQLRLASLPAPRGASSTRLTLSQVPDAPDLVLQQLVSVRNLVNQSLDIVDVSTYTGDPLNAGFIFSQLHLLKETISEARQMLKGEGNERGNWWETSASDNMFDPAPPPYLSFHLSIADSALVLLIRTLESNTPAQAPTAFASDISLTGFSLRDRIFGTRQRAHDEVGDVFTWRGEEVHVKEKVRVESQDPSLMAVMAKLTALEHEVMRWVMALQILMGNEETESE
;
A
#
# COMPACT_ATOMS: atom_id res chain seq x y z
N MET A 1 -42.81 10.83 -23.56
CA MET A 1 -44.28 10.87 -23.34
C MET A 1 -44.53 11.98 -22.34
N ALA A 2 -45.20 13.07 -22.72
CA ALA A 2 -45.47 14.19 -21.82
C ALA A 2 -46.64 13.84 -20.90
N THR A 3 -46.35 13.58 -19.63
CA THR A 3 -47.36 13.35 -18.60
C THR A 3 -48.00 14.68 -18.27
N TRP A 4 -49.11 15.03 -18.93
CA TRP A 4 -49.85 16.25 -18.61
C TRP A 4 -50.54 16.10 -17.26
N ALA A 5 -50.10 16.88 -16.26
CA ALA A 5 -50.79 17.00 -14.97
C ALA A 5 -52.13 17.73 -15.16
N TYR A 6 -53.24 17.10 -14.77
CA TYR A 6 -54.58 17.70 -14.81
C TYR A 6 -55.09 18.03 -13.39
N PRO A 7 -55.71 19.20 -13.16
CA PRO A 7 -55.91 20.29 -14.11
C PRO A 7 -54.59 21.02 -14.46
N PRO A 8 -54.49 21.62 -15.67
CA PRO A 8 -53.28 22.34 -16.08
C PRO A 8 -53.03 23.53 -15.14
N LEU A 9 -51.87 23.52 -14.51
CA LEU A 9 -51.44 24.60 -13.63
C LEU A 9 -50.69 25.67 -14.45
N PRO A 10 -50.79 26.96 -14.07
CA PRO A 10 -49.93 28.01 -14.63
C PRO A 10 -48.46 27.66 -14.47
N THR A 11 -47.62 27.98 -15.47
CA THR A 11 -46.18 27.68 -15.46
C THR A 11 -45.46 28.22 -14.22
N GLU A 12 -45.84 29.41 -13.76
CA GLU A 12 -45.30 29.99 -12.53
C GLU A 12 -45.65 29.16 -11.28
N GLN A 13 -46.86 28.61 -11.22
CA GLN A 13 -47.26 27.73 -10.11
C GLN A 13 -46.57 26.36 -10.20
N LEU A 14 -46.34 25.86 -11.42
CA LEU A 14 -45.57 24.63 -11.62
C LEU A 14 -44.14 24.79 -11.13
N ASN A 15 -43.46 25.87 -11.51
CA ASN A 15 -42.08 26.14 -11.09
C ASN A 15 -41.98 26.27 -9.57
N ARG A 16 -42.86 27.07 -8.95
CA ARG A 16 -42.88 27.20 -7.47
C ARG A 16 -43.10 25.86 -6.76
N ARG A 17 -43.97 24.99 -7.30
CA ARG A 17 -44.20 23.65 -6.75
C ARG A 17 -43.00 22.73 -6.96
N ALA A 18 -42.33 22.82 -8.11
CA ALA A 18 -41.10 22.08 -8.38
C ALA A 18 -39.98 22.51 -7.41
N ASP A 19 -39.77 23.80 -7.22
CA ASP A 19 -38.78 24.34 -6.28
C ASP A 19 -39.06 23.89 -4.83
N THR A 20 -40.35 23.90 -4.44
CA THR A 20 -40.77 23.44 -3.11
C THR A 20 -40.54 21.94 -2.94
N ALA A 21 -40.86 21.14 -3.96
CA ALA A 21 -40.65 19.70 -3.94
C ALA A 21 -39.15 19.35 -3.87
N LEU A 22 -38.31 20.03 -4.65
CA LEU A 22 -36.87 19.86 -4.65
C LEU A 22 -36.25 20.19 -3.28
N ALA A 23 -36.69 21.27 -2.64
CA ALA A 23 -36.25 21.62 -1.29
C ALA A 23 -36.62 20.53 -0.26
N GLN A 24 -37.83 19.97 -0.36
CA GLN A 24 -38.29 18.89 0.52
C GLN A 24 -37.54 17.57 0.26
N GLU A 25 -37.27 17.24 -1.02
CA GLU A 25 -36.48 16.07 -1.40
C GLU A 25 -35.04 16.17 -0.89
N LEU A 26 -34.44 17.35 -1.00
CA LEU A 26 -33.10 17.62 -0.47
C LEU A 26 -33.05 17.47 1.04
N GLU A 27 -34.01 18.07 1.76
CA GLU A 27 -34.10 17.94 3.22
C GLU A 27 -34.28 16.47 3.63
N TRP A 28 -35.17 15.74 2.94
CA TRP A 28 -35.40 14.33 3.21
C TRP A 28 -34.16 13.46 2.95
N LEU A 29 -33.43 13.73 1.87
CA LEU A 29 -32.17 13.05 1.57
C LEU A 29 -31.15 13.29 2.69
N LEU A 30 -31.00 14.54 3.14
CA LEU A 30 -30.04 14.90 4.18
C LEU A 30 -30.37 14.23 5.53
N GLN A 31 -31.66 14.12 5.88
CA GLN A 31 -32.10 13.39 7.08
C GLN A 31 -31.78 11.90 6.97
N SER A 32 -32.12 11.27 5.84
CA SER A 32 -31.82 9.84 5.57
C SER A 32 -30.32 9.54 5.58
N LEU A 33 -29.51 10.51 5.13
CA LEU A 33 -28.06 10.39 5.10
C LEU A 33 -27.46 10.31 6.50
N GLN A 34 -28.05 10.96 7.51
CA GLN A 34 -27.55 10.87 8.89
C GLN A 34 -27.60 9.44 9.43
N GLU A 35 -28.66 8.68 9.13
CA GLU A 35 -28.74 7.26 9.50
C GLU A 35 -27.69 6.43 8.75
N SER A 36 -27.48 6.75 7.47
CA SER A 36 -26.50 6.06 6.62
C SER A 36 -25.05 6.32 7.07
N LEU A 37 -24.74 7.52 7.56
CA LEU A 37 -23.43 7.87 8.12
C LEU A 37 -23.08 7.04 9.36
N VAL A 38 -24.07 6.61 10.16
CA VAL A 38 -23.82 5.71 11.30
C VAL A 38 -23.30 4.35 10.82
N SER A 39 -23.97 3.74 9.83
CA SER A 39 -23.53 2.47 9.25
C SER A 39 -22.15 2.59 8.59
N LEU A 40 -21.88 3.71 7.92
CA LEU A 40 -20.57 3.97 7.32
C LEU A 40 -19.48 4.11 8.39
N LYS A 41 -19.77 4.81 9.50
CA LYS A 41 -18.87 4.94 10.64
C LYS A 41 -18.50 3.58 11.21
N GLU A 42 -19.48 2.69 11.40
CA GLU A 42 -19.22 1.32 11.87
C GLU A 42 -18.27 0.57 10.92
N GLY A 43 -18.50 0.66 9.60
CA GLY A 43 -17.60 0.06 8.61
C GLY A 43 -16.16 0.61 8.67
N LEU A 44 -16.00 1.92 8.88
CA LEU A 44 -14.69 2.55 9.06
C LEU A 44 -14.02 2.14 10.39
N GLN A 45 -14.79 1.99 11.47
CA GLN A 45 -14.30 1.51 12.75
C GLN A 45 -13.81 0.06 12.67
N GLU A 46 -14.48 -0.79 11.90
CA GLU A 46 -14.01 -2.15 11.61
C GLU A 46 -12.69 -2.14 10.85
N CYS A 47 -12.54 -1.27 9.84
CA CYS A 47 -11.25 -1.06 9.16
C CYS A 47 -10.15 -0.62 10.14
N ALA A 48 -10.45 0.35 11.02
CA ALA A 48 -9.52 0.81 12.04
C ALA A 48 -9.12 -0.33 13.00
N ALA A 49 -10.07 -1.17 13.41
CA ALA A 49 -9.82 -2.31 14.27
C ALA A 49 -8.92 -3.36 13.62
N LEU A 50 -9.07 -3.61 12.32
CA LEU A 50 -8.20 -4.51 11.55
C LEU A 50 -6.76 -3.97 11.39
N LEU A 51 -6.59 -2.65 11.37
CA LEU A 51 -5.28 -1.98 11.29
C LEU A 51 -4.64 -1.76 12.67
N ALA A 52 -5.40 -1.92 13.75
CA ALA A 52 -4.91 -1.76 15.11
C ALA A 52 -3.88 -2.84 15.46
N PRO A 53 -2.89 -2.53 16.32
CA PRO A 53 -1.95 -3.53 16.81
C PRO A 53 -2.67 -4.53 17.71
N GLN A 54 -2.92 -5.75 17.21
CA GLN A 54 -3.51 -6.85 17.97
C GLN A 54 -2.53 -8.03 18.06
N GLU A 55 -2.37 -8.60 19.25
CA GLU A 55 -1.58 -9.82 19.49
C GLU A 55 -2.46 -11.07 19.36
N PRO A 56 -1.98 -12.18 18.74
CA PRO A 56 -0.60 -12.46 18.32
C PRO A 56 -0.19 -11.93 16.93
N GLY A 57 -1.01 -11.09 16.28
CA GLY A 57 -0.73 -10.55 14.94
C GLY A 57 -0.96 -11.54 13.80
N SER A 58 -0.62 -11.12 12.58
CA SER A 58 -0.72 -11.92 11.35
C SER A 58 0.64 -12.52 11.00
N THR A 59 0.77 -13.84 11.10
CA THR A 59 1.99 -14.55 10.64
C THR A 59 1.84 -14.93 9.17
N LEU A 60 2.70 -14.37 8.33
CA LEU A 60 2.66 -14.43 6.89
C LEU A 60 3.85 -15.24 6.38
N VAL A 61 3.56 -16.24 5.54
CA VAL A 61 4.59 -17.11 4.96
C VAL A 61 5.23 -16.40 3.78
N LEU A 62 6.57 -16.33 3.77
CA LEU A 62 7.36 -15.79 2.68
C LEU A 62 8.05 -16.95 1.96
N SER A 63 7.52 -17.38 0.82
CA SER A 63 8.08 -18.50 0.07
C SER A 63 8.03 -18.28 -1.43
N SER A 64 9.16 -18.47 -2.11
CA SER A 64 9.21 -18.50 -3.58
C SER A 64 8.90 -19.92 -4.07
N LEU A 65 7.69 -20.15 -4.56
CA LEU A 65 7.17 -21.50 -4.86
C LEU A 65 7.98 -22.27 -5.91
N ARG A 66 8.53 -21.59 -6.92
CA ARG A 66 9.23 -22.23 -8.05
C ARG A 66 10.74 -22.28 -7.90
N SER A 67 11.35 -21.25 -7.29
CA SER A 67 12.80 -21.12 -7.20
C SER A 67 13.37 -21.63 -5.89
N GLU A 68 12.54 -21.80 -4.85
CA GLU A 68 12.98 -22.12 -3.48
C GLU A 68 14.11 -21.20 -2.95
N SER A 69 14.24 -20.01 -3.55
CA SER A 69 15.28 -19.02 -3.27
C SER A 69 15.01 -18.25 -1.98
N VAL A 70 13.75 -18.18 -1.56
CA VAL A 70 13.31 -17.57 -0.30
C VAL A 70 12.36 -18.54 0.38
N LYS A 71 12.60 -18.81 1.67
CA LYS A 71 11.70 -19.56 2.55
C LYS A 71 11.73 -18.97 3.94
N GLY A 72 10.57 -18.65 4.51
CA GLY A 72 10.50 -18.07 5.84
C GLY A 72 9.11 -17.60 6.21
N PHE A 73 9.05 -16.80 7.26
CA PHE A 73 7.84 -16.12 7.69
C PHE A 73 8.17 -14.77 8.32
N VAL A 74 7.16 -13.92 8.39
CA VAL A 74 7.16 -12.69 9.17
C VAL A 74 5.85 -12.57 9.95
N THR A 75 5.87 -11.93 11.12
CA THR A 75 4.67 -11.65 11.91
C THR A 75 4.46 -10.14 11.94
N ARG A 76 3.33 -9.70 11.39
CA ARG A 76 2.90 -8.30 11.39
C ARG A 76 1.94 -8.05 12.55
N ILE A 77 2.15 -6.95 13.26
CA ILE A 77 1.25 -6.43 14.28
C ILE A 77 0.96 -4.97 13.93
N GLY A 78 -0.30 -4.68 13.57
CA GLY A 78 -0.71 -3.36 13.09
C GLY A 78 0.15 -2.92 11.91
N THR A 79 0.86 -1.80 12.05
CA THR A 79 1.69 -1.22 11.00
C THR A 79 3.14 -1.68 11.01
N LYS A 80 3.50 -2.67 11.84
CA LYS A 80 4.89 -3.09 12.08
C LYS A 80 5.09 -4.58 11.84
N VAL A 81 6.28 -4.97 11.41
CA VAL A 81 6.73 -6.37 11.42
C VAL A 81 7.60 -6.60 12.64
N VAL A 82 7.13 -7.42 13.57
CA VAL A 82 7.76 -7.62 14.88
C VAL A 82 8.65 -8.86 14.94
N LYS A 83 8.43 -9.83 14.05
CA LYS A 83 9.18 -11.08 14.01
C LYS A 83 9.39 -11.50 12.57
N GLY A 84 10.54 -12.08 12.29
CA GLY A 84 10.86 -12.58 10.96
C GLY A 84 12.00 -13.57 11.01
N ASP A 85 11.88 -14.65 10.25
CA ASP A 85 12.93 -15.64 10.04
C ASP A 85 12.87 -16.11 8.60
N ILE A 86 13.86 -15.70 7.82
CA ILE A 86 13.92 -15.88 6.37
C ILE A 86 15.23 -16.55 5.99
N GLN A 87 15.13 -17.61 5.19
CA GLN A 87 16.26 -18.32 4.60
C GLN A 87 16.36 -17.97 3.11
N LEU A 88 17.55 -17.58 2.69
CA LEU A 88 17.89 -17.17 1.35
C LEU A 88 18.84 -18.18 0.70
N ARG A 89 18.49 -18.61 -0.51
CA ARG A 89 19.27 -19.47 -1.40
C ARG A 89 19.43 -18.76 -2.74
N LEU A 90 20.33 -17.78 -2.79
CA LEU A 90 20.57 -16.94 -3.97
C LEU A 90 21.92 -17.31 -4.59
N ALA A 91 22.00 -17.31 -5.92
CA ALA A 91 23.24 -17.64 -6.62
C ALA A 91 24.32 -16.58 -6.39
N SER A 92 23.89 -15.33 -6.27
CA SER A 92 24.72 -14.16 -5.97
C SER A 92 25.15 -14.04 -4.49
N LEU A 93 24.52 -14.79 -3.59
CA LEU A 93 24.79 -14.75 -2.15
C LEU A 93 25.19 -16.15 -1.64
N PRO A 94 26.46 -16.54 -1.80
CA PRO A 94 26.92 -17.85 -1.36
C PRO A 94 26.74 -17.99 0.16
N ALA A 95 26.26 -19.15 0.59
CA ALA A 95 25.99 -19.41 1.99
C ALA A 95 27.29 -19.36 2.83
N PRO A 96 27.23 -18.90 4.10
CA PRO A 96 28.37 -18.96 5.02
C PRO A 96 28.91 -20.39 5.13
N ARG A 97 30.23 -20.54 5.35
CA ARG A 97 30.95 -21.83 5.29
C ARG A 97 30.19 -22.96 6.03
N GLY A 98 29.69 -23.94 5.27
CA GLY A 98 28.98 -25.12 5.80
C GLY A 98 27.46 -25.00 5.90
N ALA A 99 26.87 -23.82 5.68
CA ALA A 99 25.44 -23.63 5.62
C ALA A 99 24.88 -23.87 4.20
N SER A 100 23.62 -24.28 4.11
CA SER A 100 22.91 -24.44 2.83
C SER A 100 22.21 -23.15 2.35
N SER A 101 22.16 -22.12 3.19
CA SER A 101 21.41 -20.88 2.97
C SER A 101 21.88 -19.78 3.91
N THR A 102 21.73 -18.53 3.50
CA THR A 102 21.90 -17.36 4.38
C THR A 102 20.60 -17.14 5.15
N ARG A 103 20.68 -17.00 6.48
CA ARG A 103 19.51 -16.77 7.34
C ARG A 103 19.46 -15.31 7.77
N LEU A 104 18.30 -14.68 7.62
CA LEU A 104 17.98 -13.34 8.12
C LEU A 104 16.92 -13.48 9.22
N THR A 105 17.25 -13.06 10.43
CA THR A 105 16.32 -13.07 11.56
C THR A 105 16.13 -11.64 12.05
N LEU A 106 14.90 -11.18 12.19
CA LEU A 106 14.64 -9.87 12.79
C LEU A 106 15.02 -9.90 14.27
N SER A 107 15.77 -8.89 14.71
CA SER A 107 16.20 -8.76 16.09
C SER A 107 14.99 -8.70 17.02
N GLN A 108 15.08 -9.39 18.16
CA GLN A 108 14.07 -9.40 19.21
C GLN A 108 14.58 -8.67 20.47
N VAL A 109 15.71 -7.98 20.35
CA VAL A 109 16.29 -7.18 21.43
C VAL A 109 15.42 -5.93 21.63
N PRO A 110 15.09 -5.52 22.87
CA PRO A 110 14.20 -4.37 23.12
C PRO A 110 14.65 -3.04 22.51
N ASP A 111 15.95 -2.83 22.33
CA ASP A 111 16.52 -1.60 21.74
C ASP A 111 16.65 -1.66 20.20
N ALA A 112 16.27 -2.79 19.58
CA ALA A 112 16.30 -2.90 18.12
C ALA A 112 15.22 -2.01 17.49
N PRO A 113 15.51 -1.32 16.38
CA PRO A 113 14.50 -0.50 15.71
C PRO A 113 13.40 -1.36 15.12
N ASP A 114 12.16 -0.87 15.23
CA ASP A 114 10.99 -1.52 14.64
C ASP A 114 11.00 -1.43 13.10
N LEU A 115 10.66 -2.53 12.43
CA LEU A 115 10.40 -2.51 11.00
C LEU A 115 8.97 -2.00 10.73
N VAL A 116 8.83 -0.68 10.58
CA VAL A 116 7.55 -0.01 10.35
C VAL A 116 7.23 0.08 8.86
N LEU A 117 6.04 -0.36 8.48
CA LEU A 117 5.49 -0.23 7.13
C LEU A 117 4.80 1.13 7.00
N GLN A 118 5.52 2.14 6.53
CA GLN A 118 5.02 3.53 6.44
C GLN A 118 3.73 3.64 5.64
N GLN A 119 3.57 2.85 4.58
CA GLN A 119 2.32 2.79 3.81
C GLN A 119 1.11 2.46 4.70
N LEU A 120 1.25 1.50 5.63
CA LEU A 120 0.16 1.15 6.56
C LEU A 120 -0.08 2.20 7.63
N VAL A 121 0.96 2.97 8.01
CA VAL A 121 0.79 4.12 8.90
C VAL A 121 -0.10 5.17 8.23
N SER A 122 0.17 5.50 6.97
CA SER A 122 -0.65 6.43 6.20
C SER A 122 -2.08 5.92 6.02
N VAL A 123 -2.27 4.65 5.64
CA VAL A 123 -3.62 4.05 5.52
C VAL A 123 -4.40 4.17 6.82
N ARG A 124 -3.78 3.83 7.96
CA ARG A 124 -4.42 3.98 9.27
C ARG A 124 -4.80 5.44 9.57
N ASN A 125 -3.94 6.38 9.23
CA ASN A 125 -4.21 7.80 9.42
C ASN A 125 -5.38 8.28 8.55
N LEU A 126 -5.45 7.86 7.28
CA LEU A 126 -6.54 8.18 6.35
C LEU A 126 -7.87 7.57 6.82
N VAL A 127 -7.86 6.34 7.36
CA VAL A 127 -9.06 5.74 7.96
C VAL A 127 -9.53 6.53 9.19
N ASN A 128 -8.62 6.95 10.06
CA ASN A 128 -8.98 7.78 11.21
C ASN A 128 -9.48 9.17 10.78
N GLN A 129 -8.86 9.79 9.78
CA GLN A 129 -9.34 11.03 9.21
C GLN A 129 -10.75 10.88 8.60
N SER A 130 -11.02 9.74 7.96
CA SER A 130 -12.37 9.43 7.46
C SER A 130 -13.40 9.37 8.59
N LEU A 131 -13.03 8.78 9.75
CA LEU A 131 -13.88 8.79 10.94
C LEU A 131 -14.13 10.21 11.47
N ASP A 132 -13.08 11.04 11.52
CA ASP A 132 -13.20 12.43 11.94
C ASP A 132 -14.13 13.24 11.02
N ILE A 133 -14.06 13.03 9.70
CA ILE A 133 -14.96 13.66 8.72
C ILE A 133 -16.41 13.27 8.97
N VAL A 134 -16.67 11.99 9.26
CA VAL A 134 -18.04 11.53 9.60
C VAL A 134 -18.52 12.18 10.89
N ASP A 135 -17.67 12.25 11.92
CA ASP A 135 -18.03 12.89 13.19
C ASP A 135 -18.28 14.40 13.05
N VAL A 136 -17.49 15.08 12.22
CA VAL A 136 -17.72 16.49 11.89
C VAL A 136 -19.07 16.68 11.21
N SER A 137 -19.39 15.80 10.25
CA SER A 137 -20.65 15.79 9.48
C SER A 137 -21.88 15.55 10.36
N THR A 138 -21.73 14.78 11.44
CA THR A 138 -22.83 14.42 12.35
C THR A 138 -22.98 15.40 13.53
N TYR A 139 -21.89 15.93 14.09
CA TYR A 139 -21.94 16.60 15.40
C TYR A 139 -21.55 18.09 15.44
N THR A 140 -20.82 18.60 14.44
CA THR A 140 -20.22 19.95 14.55
C THR A 140 -20.71 20.96 13.51
N GLY A 141 -21.36 20.50 12.43
CA GLY A 141 -21.96 21.35 11.40
C GLY A 141 -23.49 21.35 11.41
N ASP A 142 -24.09 22.04 10.43
CA ASP A 142 -25.53 21.93 10.15
C ASP A 142 -25.77 20.70 9.26
N PRO A 143 -26.37 19.62 9.81
CA PRO A 143 -26.58 18.38 9.06
C PRO A 143 -27.61 18.53 7.93
N LEU A 144 -28.36 19.64 7.90
CA LEU A 144 -29.33 19.97 6.86
C LEU A 144 -28.78 21.00 5.85
N ASN A 145 -27.53 21.42 6.00
CA ASN A 145 -26.86 22.26 5.00
C ASN A 145 -26.26 21.39 3.90
N ALA A 146 -26.93 21.36 2.74
CA ALA A 146 -26.51 20.58 1.58
C ALA A 146 -25.08 20.87 1.11
N GLY A 147 -24.68 22.14 1.08
CA GLY A 147 -23.33 22.52 0.65
C GLY A 147 -22.25 21.98 1.59
N PHE A 148 -22.49 22.10 2.90
CA PHE A 148 -21.60 21.54 3.91
C PHE A 148 -21.48 20.02 3.80
N ILE A 149 -22.61 19.30 3.77
CA ILE A 149 -22.63 17.84 3.67
C ILE A 149 -21.99 17.36 2.36
N PHE A 150 -22.28 18.02 1.24
CA PHE A 150 -21.65 17.71 -0.05
C PHE A 150 -20.12 17.82 0.04
N SER A 151 -19.60 18.91 0.61
CA SER A 151 -18.15 19.08 0.80
C SER A 151 -17.55 18.00 1.72
N GLN A 152 -18.23 17.63 2.80
CA GLN A 152 -17.76 16.57 3.70
C GLN A 152 -17.72 15.20 3.00
N LEU A 153 -18.76 14.84 2.25
CA LEU A 153 -18.81 13.57 1.52
C LEU A 153 -17.79 13.51 0.39
N HIS A 154 -17.52 14.63 -0.28
CA HIS A 154 -16.47 14.70 -1.29
C HIS A 154 -15.09 14.46 -0.67
N LEU A 155 -14.78 15.14 0.44
CA LEU A 155 -13.53 14.95 1.18
C LEU A 155 -13.38 13.52 1.70
N LEU A 156 -14.47 12.95 2.21
CA LEU A 156 -14.53 11.57 2.67
C LEU A 156 -14.23 10.58 1.53
N LYS A 157 -14.84 10.79 0.36
CA LYS A 157 -14.57 9.97 -0.84
C LYS A 157 -13.09 10.02 -1.22
N GLU A 158 -12.50 11.21 -1.29
CA GLU A 158 -11.08 11.39 -1.62
C GLU A 158 -10.17 10.67 -0.62
N THR A 159 -10.45 10.83 0.68
CA THR A 159 -9.66 10.23 1.76
C THR A 159 -9.74 8.70 1.74
N ILE A 160 -10.93 8.12 1.51
CA ILE A 160 -11.10 6.67 1.35
C ILE A 160 -10.39 6.17 0.09
N SER A 161 -10.50 6.90 -1.02
CA SER A 161 -9.87 6.53 -2.30
C SER A 161 -8.34 6.52 -2.18
N GLU A 162 -7.76 7.51 -1.51
CA GLU A 162 -6.33 7.57 -1.21
C GLU A 162 -5.89 6.39 -0.35
N ALA A 163 -6.66 6.04 0.70
CA ALA A 163 -6.35 4.87 1.53
C ALA A 163 -6.35 3.56 0.73
N ARG A 164 -7.27 3.42 -0.24
CA ARG A 164 -7.29 2.27 -1.15
C ARG A 164 -6.10 2.27 -2.10
N GLN A 165 -5.74 3.41 -2.69
CA GLN A 165 -4.59 3.51 -3.59
C GLN A 165 -3.29 3.11 -2.86
N MET A 166 -3.11 3.56 -1.62
CA MET A 166 -2.01 3.16 -0.74
C MET A 166 -1.93 1.65 -0.49
N LEU A 167 -3.09 0.96 -0.36
CA LEU A 167 -3.14 -0.50 -0.20
C LEU A 167 -2.94 -1.27 -1.52
N LYS A 168 -3.30 -0.70 -2.67
CA LYS A 168 -2.90 -1.23 -3.98
C LYS A 168 -1.39 -1.11 -4.18
N GLY A 169 -0.80 -0.05 -3.64
CA GLY A 169 0.63 0.22 -3.73
C GLY A 169 1.09 0.45 -5.17
N GLU A 170 0.26 1.14 -5.96
CA GLU A 170 0.58 1.61 -7.32
C GLU A 170 1.37 2.93 -7.20
N GLY A 171 2.47 3.09 -7.95
CA GLY A 171 3.22 4.36 -8.02
C GLY A 171 4.38 4.54 -7.00
N ASN A 172 4.70 5.81 -6.73
CA ASN A 172 5.88 6.24 -5.94
C ASN A 172 5.75 6.01 -4.43
N GLU A 173 4.58 5.57 -3.96
CA GLU A 173 4.26 5.41 -2.52
C GLU A 173 5.08 4.30 -1.83
N ARG A 174 5.67 3.38 -2.62
CA ARG A 174 6.61 2.38 -2.11
C ARG A 174 7.95 2.98 -1.70
N GLY A 175 8.20 4.23 -2.09
CA GLY A 175 9.48 4.89 -1.95
C GLY A 175 10.57 4.23 -2.79
N ASN A 176 11.74 4.87 -2.74
CA ASN A 176 12.94 4.35 -3.35
C ASN A 176 13.52 3.23 -2.49
N TRP A 177 13.65 2.02 -3.03
CA TRP A 177 14.15 0.87 -2.26
C TRP A 177 15.55 1.09 -1.68
N TRP A 178 16.36 1.94 -2.31
CA TRP A 178 17.70 2.31 -1.83
C TRP A 178 17.71 3.24 -0.62
N GLU A 179 16.55 3.82 -0.26
CA GLU A 179 16.36 4.65 0.93
C GLU A 179 15.54 3.91 2.00
N THR A 180 14.57 3.09 1.58
CA THR A 180 13.57 2.47 2.46
C THR A 180 13.86 1.01 2.83
N SER A 181 14.97 0.43 2.35
CA SER A 181 15.38 -0.90 2.77
C SER A 181 15.66 -0.97 4.28
N ALA A 182 15.35 -2.13 4.88
CA ALA A 182 15.60 -2.37 6.29
C ALA A 182 17.08 -2.16 6.65
N SER A 183 17.33 -1.54 7.80
CA SER A 183 18.68 -1.27 8.29
C SER A 183 19.32 -2.50 8.92
N ASP A 184 20.65 -2.57 8.92
CA ASP A 184 21.38 -3.76 9.36
C ASP A 184 21.13 -4.12 10.83
N ASN A 185 20.92 -3.10 11.68
CA ASN A 185 20.63 -3.26 13.09
C ASN A 185 19.20 -3.78 13.38
N MET A 186 18.35 -3.94 12.37
CA MET A 186 17.05 -4.62 12.50
C MET A 186 17.20 -6.15 12.53
N PHE A 187 18.38 -6.69 12.21
CA PHE A 187 18.62 -8.13 12.15
C PHE A 187 19.63 -8.59 13.20
N ASP A 188 19.48 -9.83 13.64
CA ASP A 188 20.45 -10.51 14.49
C ASP A 188 20.65 -11.97 14.03
N PRO A 189 21.82 -12.34 13.47
CA PRO A 189 22.97 -11.48 13.20
C PRO A 189 22.71 -10.46 12.07
N ALA A 190 23.56 -9.44 11.97
CA ALA A 190 23.51 -8.44 10.90
C ALA A 190 23.51 -9.10 9.51
N PRO A 191 22.78 -8.53 8.52
CA PRO A 191 22.70 -9.10 7.18
C PRO A 191 24.07 -9.01 6.46
N PRO A 192 24.32 -9.86 5.46
CA PRO A 192 25.48 -9.71 4.60
C PRO A 192 25.55 -8.31 3.95
N PRO A 193 26.77 -7.80 3.68
CA PRO A 193 26.92 -6.54 2.96
C PRO A 193 26.29 -6.65 1.57
N TYR A 194 25.85 -5.51 1.03
CA TYR A 194 25.23 -5.43 -0.29
C TYR A 194 23.96 -6.28 -0.44
N LEU A 195 23.22 -6.51 0.64
CA LEU A 195 21.90 -7.12 0.62
C LEU A 195 20.84 -6.08 0.97
N SER A 196 19.93 -5.81 0.04
CA SER A 196 18.73 -5.02 0.31
C SER A 196 17.58 -5.95 0.68
N PHE A 197 16.93 -5.62 1.79
CA PHE A 197 15.71 -6.24 2.29
C PHE A 197 14.62 -5.18 2.34
N HIS A 198 13.67 -5.23 1.40
CA HIS A 198 12.61 -4.25 1.30
C HIS A 198 11.24 -4.91 1.41
N LEU A 199 10.45 -4.47 2.39
CA LEU A 199 9.06 -4.87 2.57
C LEU A 199 8.12 -3.72 2.20
N SER A 200 7.10 -4.01 1.41
CA SER A 200 6.06 -3.06 1.02
C SER A 200 4.70 -3.73 0.91
N ILE A 201 3.64 -2.94 0.79
CA ILE A 201 2.30 -3.43 0.48
C ILE A 201 2.01 -3.24 -1.01
N ALA A 202 1.41 -4.26 -1.62
CA ALA A 202 0.86 -4.20 -2.97
C ALA A 202 -0.37 -5.10 -3.06
N ASP A 203 -1.44 -4.63 -3.69
CA ASP A 203 -2.68 -5.40 -3.85
C ASP A 203 -3.19 -6.02 -2.53
N SER A 204 -3.04 -5.27 -1.42
CA SER A 204 -3.37 -5.74 -0.05
C SER A 204 -2.58 -6.98 0.41
N ALA A 205 -1.44 -7.26 -0.22
CA ALA A 205 -0.51 -8.31 0.15
C ALA A 205 0.81 -7.72 0.63
N LEU A 206 1.48 -8.44 1.52
CA LEU A 206 2.85 -8.12 1.92
C LEU A 206 3.82 -8.62 0.86
N VAL A 207 4.64 -7.71 0.35
CA VAL A 207 5.63 -8.00 -0.69
C VAL A 207 7.02 -7.86 -0.12
N LEU A 208 7.80 -8.92 -0.22
CA LEU A 208 9.23 -8.92 0.02
C LEU A 208 9.99 -8.81 -1.31
N LEU A 209 10.84 -7.79 -1.42
CA LEU A 209 11.87 -7.71 -2.46
C LEU A 209 13.24 -7.83 -1.82
N ILE A 210 13.97 -8.87 -2.23
CA ILE A 210 15.38 -9.06 -1.89
C ILE A 210 16.21 -8.68 -3.11
N ARG A 211 17.25 -7.87 -2.90
CA ARG A 211 18.24 -7.56 -3.93
C ARG A 211 19.64 -7.81 -3.41
N THR A 212 20.47 -8.48 -4.19
CA THR A 212 21.92 -8.49 -3.98
C THR A 212 22.55 -7.44 -4.88
N LEU A 213 23.45 -6.65 -4.31
CA LEU A 213 24.06 -5.51 -4.96
C LEU A 213 25.53 -5.80 -5.26
N GLU A 214 26.07 -5.10 -6.24
CA GLU A 214 27.49 -5.14 -6.60
C GLU A 214 27.99 -3.70 -6.72
N SER A 215 29.10 -3.38 -6.05
CA SER A 215 29.69 -2.04 -6.07
C SER A 215 30.37 -1.77 -7.42
N ASN A 216 30.17 -0.56 -7.94
CA ASN A 216 30.81 -0.11 -9.18
C ASN A 216 32.22 0.45 -8.95
N THR A 217 32.64 0.64 -7.69
CA THR A 217 34.01 1.07 -7.42
C THR A 217 35.00 -0.03 -7.80
N PRO A 218 35.98 0.24 -8.69
CA PRO A 218 37.04 -0.72 -8.95
C PRO A 218 37.79 -0.90 -7.63
N ALA A 219 37.78 -2.11 -7.09
CA ALA A 219 38.46 -2.43 -5.85
C ALA A 219 39.93 -2.00 -5.93
N GLN A 220 40.24 -0.84 -5.33
CA GLN A 220 41.61 -0.36 -5.15
C GLN A 220 42.20 -1.06 -3.92
N ALA A 221 42.31 -2.38 -3.99
CA ALA A 221 43.06 -3.16 -3.01
C ALA A 221 43.80 -4.28 -3.75
N PRO A 222 45.15 -4.27 -3.79
CA PRO A 222 45.92 -5.38 -4.29
C PRO A 222 45.94 -6.45 -3.19
N THR A 223 44.89 -7.26 -3.09
CA THR A 223 45.01 -8.55 -2.40
C THR A 223 45.78 -9.48 -3.34
N ALA A 224 47.09 -9.47 -3.16
CA ALA A 224 47.97 -10.53 -3.63
C ALA A 224 47.36 -11.89 -3.26
N PHE A 225 47.35 -12.81 -4.22
CA PHE A 225 46.89 -14.20 -4.13
C PHE A 225 45.37 -14.46 -4.20
N ALA A 226 44.72 -13.95 -5.25
CA ALA A 226 43.69 -14.72 -5.93
C ALA A 226 44.18 -14.99 -7.37
N SER A 227 44.49 -16.24 -7.65
CA SER A 227 44.98 -16.72 -8.94
C SER A 227 43.86 -16.76 -9.97
N ASP A 228 43.48 -15.60 -10.50
CA ASP A 228 42.69 -15.50 -11.73
C ASP A 228 43.25 -14.37 -12.61
N ILE A 229 44.47 -14.58 -13.09
CA ILE A 229 45.01 -13.80 -14.21
C ILE A 229 44.29 -14.26 -15.48
N SER A 230 43.12 -13.70 -15.76
CA SER A 230 42.47 -13.80 -17.07
C SER A 230 42.91 -12.64 -17.97
N LEU A 231 44.17 -12.69 -18.41
CA LEU A 231 44.68 -11.88 -19.53
C LEU A 231 44.27 -12.51 -20.86
N THR A 232 42.96 -12.58 -21.16
CA THR A 232 42.41 -12.69 -22.53
C THR A 232 40.90 -12.46 -22.47
N GLY A 233 40.40 -11.53 -23.29
CA GLY A 233 39.00 -11.09 -23.31
C GLY A 233 38.02 -12.10 -23.88
N PHE A 234 37.81 -13.24 -23.20
CA PHE A 234 36.76 -14.20 -23.52
C PHE A 234 36.19 -14.87 -22.25
N SER A 235 35.23 -14.22 -21.59
CA SER A 235 34.39 -14.85 -20.53
C SER A 235 33.31 -15.77 -21.13
N LEU A 236 33.69 -16.66 -22.05
CA LEU A 236 32.77 -17.59 -22.71
C LEU A 236 32.40 -18.80 -21.84
N ARG A 237 33.09 -19.07 -20.71
CA ARG A 237 32.74 -20.21 -19.85
C ARG A 237 31.55 -19.96 -18.91
N ASP A 238 31.37 -18.74 -18.40
CA ASP A 238 30.20 -18.43 -17.57
C ASP A 238 28.89 -18.34 -18.36
N ARG A 239 28.96 -18.10 -19.68
CA ARG A 239 27.77 -18.09 -20.55
C ARG A 239 27.33 -19.49 -21.03
N ILE A 240 28.20 -20.50 -20.95
CA ILE A 240 27.89 -21.84 -21.50
C ILE A 240 27.57 -22.86 -20.39
N PHE A 241 28.15 -22.71 -19.18
CA PHE A 241 27.91 -23.61 -18.05
C PHE A 241 27.52 -22.92 -16.74
N GLY A 242 27.43 -21.59 -16.71
CA GLY A 242 26.95 -20.84 -15.54
C GLY A 242 25.43 -20.91 -15.42
N THR A 243 24.92 -20.98 -14.19
CA THR A 243 23.49 -20.75 -13.91
C THR A 243 23.11 -19.39 -14.47
N ARG A 244 22.38 -19.38 -15.59
CA ARG A 244 21.94 -18.15 -16.26
C ARG A 244 21.18 -17.30 -15.25
N GLN A 245 21.80 -16.21 -14.78
CA GLN A 245 21.17 -15.29 -13.84
C GLN A 245 19.85 -14.82 -14.46
N ARG A 246 18.79 -14.90 -13.66
CA ARG A 246 17.44 -14.60 -14.13
C ARG A 246 17.39 -13.10 -14.43
N ALA A 247 17.13 -12.73 -15.68
CA ALA A 247 17.01 -11.34 -16.06
C ALA A 247 15.88 -10.70 -15.23
N HIS A 248 16.19 -9.58 -14.56
CA HIS A 248 15.21 -8.73 -13.89
C HIS A 248 15.10 -7.39 -14.63
N ASP A 249 14.07 -6.63 -14.27
CA ASP A 249 13.74 -5.30 -14.81
C ASP A 249 14.83 -4.26 -14.55
N GLU A 250 15.52 -4.33 -13.42
CA GLU A 250 16.55 -3.36 -13.00
C GLU A 250 17.98 -3.66 -13.55
N VAL A 251 18.13 -4.52 -14.56
CA VAL A 251 19.45 -4.88 -15.10
C VAL A 251 20.02 -3.71 -15.90
N GLY A 252 21.19 -3.22 -15.49
CA GLY A 252 21.90 -2.13 -16.15
C GLY A 252 21.66 -0.75 -15.52
N ASP A 253 20.73 -0.66 -14.59
CA ASP A 253 20.50 0.56 -13.81
C ASP A 253 21.59 0.74 -12.74
N VAL A 254 21.89 2.00 -12.42
CA VAL A 254 22.82 2.40 -11.35
C VAL A 254 22.02 3.05 -10.23
N PHE A 255 22.30 2.65 -8.99
CA PHE A 255 21.65 3.19 -7.80
C PHE A 255 22.67 3.71 -6.81
N THR A 256 22.29 4.69 -5.98
CA THR A 256 23.11 5.17 -4.87
C THR A 256 22.67 4.47 -3.59
N TRP A 257 23.49 3.53 -3.10
CA TRP A 257 23.23 2.77 -1.88
C TRP A 257 24.25 3.12 -0.81
N ARG A 258 23.80 3.73 0.30
CA ARG A 258 24.66 4.13 1.43
C ARG A 258 25.88 4.97 1.01
N GLY A 259 25.71 5.79 -0.02
CA GLY A 259 26.77 6.66 -0.56
C GLY A 259 27.66 6.01 -1.62
N GLU A 260 27.43 4.75 -1.99
CA GLU A 260 28.16 4.06 -3.06
C GLU A 260 27.27 3.85 -4.29
N GLU A 261 27.86 3.92 -5.48
CA GLU A 261 27.20 3.49 -6.72
C GLU A 261 27.19 1.96 -6.81
N VAL A 262 26.00 1.40 -6.97
CA VAL A 262 25.79 -0.05 -7.02
C VAL A 262 24.87 -0.44 -8.17
N HIS A 263 25.04 -1.68 -8.62
CA HIS A 263 24.14 -2.36 -9.53
C HIS A 263 23.41 -3.50 -8.83
N VAL A 264 22.20 -3.80 -9.29
CA VAL A 264 21.44 -4.97 -8.81
C VAL A 264 21.88 -6.20 -9.60
N LYS A 265 22.41 -7.20 -8.89
CA LYS A 265 22.92 -8.46 -9.46
C LYS A 265 21.86 -9.55 -9.52
N GLU A 266 21.00 -9.60 -8.51
CA GLU A 266 19.90 -10.55 -8.42
C GLU A 266 18.76 -9.90 -7.65
N LYS A 267 17.53 -10.09 -8.15
CA LYS A 267 16.30 -9.57 -7.54
C LYS A 267 15.30 -10.72 -7.39
N VAL A 268 14.80 -10.90 -6.17
CA VAL A 268 13.74 -11.88 -5.87
C VAL A 268 12.56 -11.16 -5.26
N ARG A 269 11.38 -11.39 -5.84
CA ARG A 269 10.10 -10.90 -5.32
C ARG A 269 9.29 -12.08 -4.78
N VAL A 270 8.80 -11.93 -3.56
CA VAL A 270 7.87 -12.85 -2.90
C VAL A 270 6.68 -12.04 -2.41
N GLU A 271 5.51 -12.64 -2.51
CA GLU A 271 4.26 -12.03 -2.06
C GLU A 271 3.56 -12.98 -1.09
N SER A 272 2.96 -12.40 -0.05
CA SER A 272 2.19 -13.11 0.96
C SER A 272 0.88 -12.40 1.19
N GLN A 273 -0.22 -13.13 1.01
CA GLN A 273 -1.56 -12.61 1.19
C GLN A 273 -1.83 -12.34 2.67
N ASP A 274 -2.38 -11.17 2.98
CA ASP A 274 -2.72 -10.76 4.34
C ASP A 274 -4.25 -10.63 4.47
N PRO A 275 -4.93 -11.59 5.13
CA PRO A 275 -6.38 -11.59 5.22
C PRO A 275 -6.97 -10.31 5.83
N SER A 276 -6.26 -9.67 6.76
CA SER A 276 -6.75 -8.44 7.39
C SER A 276 -6.67 -7.25 6.44
N LEU A 277 -5.59 -7.13 5.66
CA LEU A 277 -5.47 -6.07 4.64
C LEU A 277 -6.45 -6.29 3.49
N MET A 278 -6.68 -7.54 3.08
CA MET A 278 -7.72 -7.88 2.10
C MET A 278 -9.12 -7.46 2.60
N ALA A 279 -9.43 -7.70 3.87
CA ALA A 279 -10.68 -7.29 4.48
C ALA A 279 -10.83 -5.76 4.53
N VAL A 280 -9.76 -5.04 4.89
CA VAL A 280 -9.74 -3.56 4.86
C VAL A 280 -10.00 -3.06 3.44
N MET A 281 -9.29 -3.57 2.43
CA MET A 281 -9.47 -3.17 1.04
C MET A 281 -10.90 -3.41 0.54
N ALA A 282 -11.48 -4.57 0.85
CA ALA A 282 -12.85 -4.90 0.47
C ALA A 282 -13.86 -3.94 1.11
N LYS A 283 -13.70 -3.65 2.41
CA LYS A 283 -14.56 -2.71 3.14
C LYS A 283 -14.43 -1.29 2.62
N LEU A 284 -13.20 -0.77 2.47
CA LEU A 284 -12.98 0.57 1.92
C LEU A 284 -13.55 0.70 0.50
N THR A 285 -13.46 -0.35 -0.32
CA THR A 285 -14.08 -0.37 -1.66
C THR A 285 -15.61 -0.24 -1.57
N ALA A 286 -16.25 -1.00 -0.69
CA ALA A 286 -17.70 -0.90 -0.51
C ALA A 286 -18.13 0.49 -0.01
N LEU A 287 -17.43 1.01 1.01
CA LEU A 287 -17.71 2.32 1.60
C LEU A 287 -17.52 3.45 0.58
N GLU A 288 -16.47 3.42 -0.26
CA GLU A 288 -16.30 4.43 -1.32
C GLU A 288 -17.45 4.42 -2.32
N HIS A 289 -17.95 3.24 -2.71
CA HIS A 289 -19.10 3.13 -3.61
C HIS A 289 -20.38 3.70 -3.00
N GLU A 290 -20.57 3.55 -1.68
CA GLU A 290 -21.69 4.15 -0.96
C GLU A 290 -21.58 5.68 -0.91
N VAL A 291 -20.41 6.20 -0.51
CA VAL A 291 -20.17 7.65 -0.46
C VAL A 291 -20.31 8.28 -1.85
N MET A 292 -19.77 7.64 -2.89
CA MET A 292 -19.90 8.10 -4.28
C MET A 292 -21.37 8.21 -4.71
N ARG A 293 -22.21 7.25 -4.31
CA ARG A 293 -23.65 7.31 -4.59
C ARG A 293 -24.31 8.51 -3.91
N TRP A 294 -23.93 8.83 -2.68
CA TRP A 294 -24.47 9.99 -1.97
C TRP A 294 -24.00 11.31 -2.55
N VAL A 295 -22.72 11.41 -2.93
CA VAL A 295 -22.17 12.57 -3.63
C VAL A 295 -22.96 12.84 -4.92
N MET A 296 -23.19 11.80 -5.74
CA MET A 296 -23.98 11.92 -6.97
C MET A 296 -25.44 12.34 -6.70
N ALA A 297 -26.09 11.75 -5.71
CA ALA A 297 -27.47 12.08 -5.36
C ALA A 297 -27.62 13.54 -4.92
N LEU A 298 -26.69 14.04 -4.09
CA LEU A 298 -26.68 15.44 -3.67
C LEU A 298 -26.35 16.37 -4.84
N GLN A 299 -25.40 16.01 -5.70
CA GLN A 299 -25.04 16.83 -6.85
C GLN A 299 -26.24 17.07 -7.78
N ILE A 300 -27.03 16.02 -8.03
CA ILE A 300 -28.26 16.11 -8.83
C ILE A 300 -29.29 17.03 -8.17
N LEU A 301 -29.58 16.83 -6.87
CA LEU A 301 -30.58 17.64 -6.17
C LEU A 301 -30.16 19.10 -5.96
N MET A 302 -28.86 19.36 -5.87
CA MET A 302 -28.31 20.72 -5.77
C MET A 302 -28.29 21.44 -7.13
N GLY A 303 -28.58 20.76 -8.24
CA GLY A 303 -28.49 21.33 -9.59
C GLY A 303 -27.05 21.62 -10.01
N ASN A 304 -26.07 21.00 -9.36
CA ASN A 304 -24.64 21.14 -9.65
C ASN A 304 -24.20 20.11 -10.70
N GLU A 305 -25.02 19.88 -11.74
CA GLU A 305 -24.57 19.12 -12.89
C GLU A 305 -23.37 19.88 -13.48
N GLU A 306 -22.17 19.34 -13.28
CA GLU A 306 -21.08 19.65 -14.20
C GLU A 306 -21.60 19.18 -15.55
N THR A 307 -21.97 20.13 -16.41
CA THR A 307 -22.05 19.87 -17.84
C THR A 307 -20.70 19.27 -18.21
N GLU A 308 -20.64 17.94 -18.33
CA GLU A 308 -19.56 17.22 -18.99
C GLU A 308 -19.33 17.96 -20.31
N SER A 309 -18.32 18.82 -20.30
CA SER A 309 -17.89 19.55 -21.47
C SER A 309 -17.08 18.56 -22.28
N GLU A 310 -17.61 18.25 -23.47
CA GLU A 310 -17.07 17.45 -24.59
C GLU A 310 -15.63 16.93 -24.51
#